data_AF-A0A7U9XBZ5-F1
#
_entry.id   AF-A0A7U9XBZ5-F1
#
_cell.length_a   1.000
_cell.length_b   1.000
_cell.length_c   1.000
_cell.angle_alpha   90.00
_cell.angle_beta   90.00
_cell.angle_gamma   90.00
#
_symmetry.space_group_name_H-M   'P 1'
#
loop_
_entity.id
_entity.type
_entity.pdbx_description
1 polymer ?
#
loop_
_entity_poly.entity_id
_entity_poly.type
_entity_poly.pdbx_seq_one_letter_code
_entity_poly.pdbx_strand_id
1 'polypeptide(L)'
;MLNWYFTEIIVLYILFAVSIKAARDSHKVLAIYNFILTTGMAGILCIMYLFGGVGLHWFISLYAFPFGVLFGVTGDKILKLVSSKKRIFLVGILFLIVFLCINYAKIWRYHILLKLTRILILCLSSVIFCVVICGIFRMYQSRGILSWIGKRSAEMILTQQIALHVFRNNIIYVKNDIMWVLGSLVMQVGLMMVVRPLYNQVRLKFK
;
A
#
# COMPACT_ATOMS: atom_id res chain seq x y z
N MET A 1 -2.30 -12.22 16.54
CA MET A 1 -2.55 -11.50 15.28
C MET A 1 -1.32 -11.65 14.40
N LEU A 2 -1.43 -12.32 13.25
CA LEU A 2 -0.33 -12.34 12.28
C LEU A 2 -0.20 -10.96 11.63
N ASN A 3 1.02 -10.56 11.29
CA ASN A 3 1.26 -9.34 10.54
C ASN A 3 0.74 -9.50 9.10
N TRP A 4 -0.50 -9.08 8.87
CA TRP A 4 -1.19 -9.22 7.57
C TRP A 4 -0.34 -8.69 6.42
N TYR A 5 0.34 -7.56 6.65
CA TYR A 5 1.20 -6.91 5.67
C TYR A 5 2.42 -7.75 5.29
N PHE A 6 3.03 -8.46 6.25
CA PHE A 6 4.15 -9.37 5.97
C PHE A 6 3.71 -10.57 5.13
N THR A 7 2.58 -11.19 5.48
CA THR A 7 2.00 -12.29 4.70
C THR A 7 1.66 -11.84 3.29
N GLU A 8 1.06 -10.67 3.15
CA GLU A 8 0.70 -10.10 1.86
C GLU A 8 1.92 -9.85 0.97
N ILE A 9 3.00 -9.30 1.54
CA ILE A 9 4.26 -9.12 0.82
C ILE A 9 4.77 -10.46 0.27
N ILE A 10 4.77 -11.52 1.08
CA ILE A 10 5.19 -12.85 0.63
C ILE A 10 4.34 -13.31 -0.56
N VAL A 11 3.02 -13.17 -0.47
CA VAL A 11 2.10 -13.52 -1.56
C VAL A 11 2.42 -12.72 -2.83
N LEU A 12 2.61 -11.41 -2.72
CA LEU A 12 2.94 -10.55 -3.85
C LEU A 12 4.27 -10.95 -4.52
N TYR A 13 5.29 -11.31 -3.75
CA TYR A 13 6.56 -11.80 -4.29
C TYR A 13 6.42 -13.15 -5.00
N ILE A 14 5.58 -14.06 -4.49
CA ILE A 14 5.28 -15.33 -5.18
C ILE A 14 4.58 -15.04 -6.51
N LEU A 15 3.55 -14.19 -6.52
CA LEU A 15 2.85 -13.80 -7.75
C LEU A 15 3.80 -13.14 -8.75
N PHE A 16 4.74 -12.32 -8.27
CA PHE A 16 5.77 -11.72 -9.11
C PHE A 16 6.73 -12.76 -9.70
N ALA A 17 7.20 -13.73 -8.91
CA ALA A 17 8.06 -14.80 -9.39
C ALA A 17 7.37 -15.66 -10.47
N VAL A 18 6.07 -15.97 -10.29
CA VAL A 18 5.26 -16.65 -11.31
C VAL A 18 5.14 -15.79 -12.56
N SER A 19 4.95 -14.47 -12.41
CA SER A 19 4.89 -13.52 -13.52
C SER A 19 6.18 -13.49 -14.34
N ILE A 20 7.35 -13.53 -13.68
CA ILE A 20 8.67 -13.61 -14.34
C ILE A 20 8.76 -14.89 -15.17
N LYS A 21 8.41 -16.04 -14.57
CA LYS A 21 8.45 -17.33 -15.26
C LYS A 21 7.54 -17.37 -16.49
N ALA A 22 6.36 -16.74 -16.40
CA ALA A 22 5.41 -16.67 -17.51
C ALA A 22 5.87 -15.70 -18.62
N ALA A 23 6.57 -14.62 -18.27
CA ALA A 23 6.90 -13.55 -19.20
C ALA A 23 8.03 -13.83 -20.19
N ARG A 24 8.83 -14.89 -19.96
CA ARG A 24 9.94 -15.32 -20.84
C ARG A 24 10.72 -14.12 -21.42
N ASP A 25 11.24 -13.29 -20.51
CA ASP A 25 12.09 -12.10 -20.76
C ASP A 25 11.41 -10.84 -21.33
N SER A 26 10.11 -10.84 -21.61
CA SER A 26 9.42 -9.62 -22.06
C SER A 26 8.90 -8.76 -20.89
N HIS A 27 9.50 -7.58 -20.70
CA HIS A 27 9.11 -6.63 -19.64
C HIS A 27 7.64 -6.18 -19.73
N LYS A 28 7.10 -5.99 -20.94
CA LYS A 28 5.69 -5.62 -21.12
C LYS A 28 4.76 -6.74 -20.70
N VAL A 29 5.11 -7.97 -21.05
CA VAL A 29 4.34 -9.17 -20.74
C VAL A 29 4.41 -9.47 -19.23
N LEU A 30 5.56 -9.23 -18.59
CA LEU A 30 5.72 -9.28 -17.13
C LEU A 30 4.72 -8.36 -16.41
N ALA A 31 4.59 -7.11 -16.83
CA ALA A 31 3.65 -6.17 -16.22
C ALA A 31 2.19 -6.63 -16.38
N ILE A 32 1.83 -7.17 -17.55
CA ILE A 32 0.49 -7.68 -17.82
C ILE A 32 0.18 -8.90 -16.93
N TYR A 33 1.06 -9.91 -16.90
CA TYR A 33 0.85 -11.09 -16.07
C TYR A 33 0.80 -10.75 -14.58
N ASN A 34 1.66 -9.84 -14.13
CA ASN A 34 1.65 -9.41 -12.74
C ASN A 34 0.34 -8.70 -12.38
N PHE A 35 -0.18 -7.86 -13.27
CA PHE A 35 -1.46 -7.19 -13.08
C PHE A 35 -2.63 -8.20 -13.06
N ILE A 36 -2.64 -9.18 -13.96
CA ILE A 36 -3.67 -10.24 -14.02
C ILE A 36 -3.64 -11.08 -12.75
N LEU A 37 -2.48 -11.59 -12.35
CA LEU A 37 -2.33 -12.45 -11.17
C LEU A 37 -2.70 -11.70 -9.88
N THR A 38 -2.27 -10.45 -9.73
CA THR A 38 -2.61 -9.65 -8.56
C THR A 38 -4.09 -9.29 -8.52
N THR A 39 -4.70 -8.97 -9.67
CA THR A 39 -6.15 -8.71 -9.76
C THR A 39 -6.97 -9.98 -9.47
N GLY A 40 -6.53 -11.14 -9.95
CA GLY A 40 -7.14 -12.43 -9.62
C GLY A 40 -7.11 -12.70 -8.11
N MET A 41 -5.96 -12.49 -7.48
CA MET A 41 -5.82 -12.62 -6.01
C MET A 41 -6.70 -11.62 -5.25
N ALA A 42 -6.77 -10.36 -5.71
CA ALA A 42 -7.66 -9.36 -5.14
C ALA A 42 -9.14 -9.76 -5.26
N GLY A 43 -9.54 -10.41 -6.36
CA GLY A 43 -10.87 -10.99 -6.52
C GLY A 43 -11.18 -12.07 -5.48
N ILE A 44 -10.25 -13.01 -5.26
CA ILE A 44 -10.38 -14.05 -4.23
C ILE A 44 -10.53 -13.41 -2.83
N LEU A 45 -9.68 -12.46 -2.49
CA LEU A 45 -9.74 -11.77 -1.19
C LEU A 45 -11.00 -10.91 -1.03
N CYS A 46 -11.52 -10.34 -2.12
CA CYS A 46 -12.80 -9.64 -2.14
C CYS A 46 -13.96 -10.60 -1.80
N ILE A 47 -13.97 -11.79 -2.40
CA ILE A 47 -14.95 -12.84 -2.07
C ILE A 47 -14.83 -13.21 -0.59
N MET A 48 -13.62 -13.50 -0.09
CA MET A 48 -13.39 -13.81 1.32
C MET A 48 -13.85 -12.68 2.26
N TYR A 49 -13.67 -11.41 1.87
CA TYR A 49 -14.15 -10.25 2.62
C TYR A 49 -15.69 -10.21 2.69
N LEU A 50 -16.38 -10.49 1.58
CA LEU A 50 -17.84 -10.53 1.54
C LEU A 50 -18.43 -11.61 2.45
N PHE A 51 -17.71 -12.73 2.61
CA PHE A 51 -18.06 -13.81 3.54
C PHE A 51 -17.49 -13.63 4.95
N GLY A 52 -16.85 -12.51 5.26
CA GLY A 52 -16.33 -12.19 6.59
C GLY A 52 -15.04 -12.92 6.99
N GLY A 53 -14.36 -13.59 6.05
CA GLY A 53 -13.13 -14.35 6.31
C GLY A 53 -11.87 -13.49 6.41
N VAL A 54 -11.86 -12.27 5.83
CA VAL A 54 -10.71 -11.36 5.87
C VAL A 54 -11.15 -9.90 6.01
N GLY A 55 -10.25 -9.05 6.53
CA GLY A 55 -10.48 -7.61 6.64
C GLY A 55 -10.29 -6.86 5.32
N LEU A 56 -10.96 -5.71 5.20
CA LEU A 56 -10.90 -4.83 4.02
C LEU A 56 -9.48 -4.42 3.61
N HIS A 57 -8.57 -4.32 4.58
CA HIS A 57 -7.18 -3.93 4.34
C HIS A 57 -6.44 -4.90 3.40
N TRP A 58 -6.74 -6.20 3.45
CA TRP A 58 -6.03 -7.25 2.68
C TRP A 58 -6.07 -7.09 1.17
N PHE A 59 -7.11 -6.46 0.60
CA PHE A 59 -7.20 -6.29 -0.85
C PHE A 59 -6.79 -4.88 -1.32
N ILE A 60 -6.91 -3.85 -0.46
CA ILE A 60 -6.57 -2.46 -0.83
C ILE A 60 -5.06 -2.31 -1.04
N SER A 61 -4.28 -2.98 -0.20
CA SER A 61 -2.81 -2.95 -0.20
C SER A 61 -2.19 -3.69 -1.40
N LEU A 62 -2.91 -4.63 -2.03
CA LEU A 62 -2.40 -5.42 -3.14
C LEU A 62 -2.07 -4.57 -4.37
N TYR A 63 -2.81 -3.48 -4.60
CA TYR A 63 -2.69 -2.69 -5.83
C TYR A 63 -1.47 -1.78 -5.89
N ALA A 64 -0.78 -1.55 -4.76
CA ALA A 64 0.46 -0.77 -4.76
C ALA A 64 1.60 -1.49 -5.51
N PHE A 65 1.69 -2.81 -5.37
CA PHE A 65 2.75 -3.63 -5.95
C PHE A 65 2.69 -3.78 -7.49
N PRO A 66 1.58 -4.21 -8.11
CA PRO A 66 1.48 -4.33 -9.57
C PRO A 66 1.57 -2.96 -10.24
N PHE A 67 1.13 -1.90 -9.56
CA PHE A 67 1.36 -0.54 -10.01
C PHE A 67 2.85 -0.16 -9.99
N GLY A 68 3.59 -0.56 -8.96
CA GLY A 68 5.04 -0.42 -8.90
C GLY A 68 5.76 -1.15 -10.04
N VAL A 69 5.34 -2.38 -10.37
CA VAL A 69 5.88 -3.14 -11.52
C VAL A 69 5.56 -2.43 -12.83
N LEU A 70 4.31 -1.99 -13.02
CA LEU A 70 3.89 -1.27 -14.22
C LEU A 70 4.63 0.08 -14.36
N PHE A 71 4.88 0.77 -13.25
CA PHE A 71 5.71 1.97 -13.20
C PHE A 71 7.16 1.67 -13.56
N GLY A 72 7.74 0.56 -13.10
CA GLY A 72 9.09 0.14 -13.49
C GLY A 72 9.23 -0.11 -14.99
N VAL A 73 8.19 -0.65 -15.63
CA VAL A 73 8.19 -1.00 -17.07
C VAL A 73 7.81 0.19 -17.96
N THR A 74 6.88 1.05 -17.52
CA THR A 74 6.29 2.12 -18.34
C THR A 74 6.58 3.52 -17.80
N GLY A 75 7.59 3.63 -16.93
CA GLY A 75 7.91 4.82 -16.13
C GLY A 75 7.75 6.12 -16.89
N ASP A 76 8.34 6.25 -18.08
CA ASP A 76 8.30 7.49 -18.86
C ASP A 76 6.88 7.95 -19.25
N LYS A 77 5.93 7.03 -19.44
CA LYS A 77 4.54 7.38 -19.78
C LYS A 77 3.78 7.88 -18.55
N ILE A 78 3.92 7.20 -17.41
CA ILE A 78 3.30 7.64 -16.15
C ILE A 78 3.92 8.96 -15.68
N LEU A 79 5.22 9.10 -15.88
CA LEU A 79 5.97 10.30 -15.51
C LEU A 79 5.57 11.51 -16.38
N LYS A 80 5.14 11.31 -17.62
CA LYS A 80 4.50 12.35 -18.44
C LYS A 80 3.12 12.78 -17.91
N LEU A 81 2.36 11.89 -17.26
CA LEU A 81 1.07 12.23 -16.65
C LEU A 81 1.24 13.14 -15.42
N VAL A 82 2.30 12.94 -14.63
CA VAL A 82 2.63 13.73 -13.43
C VAL A 82 3.78 14.73 -13.65
N SER A 83 4.04 15.13 -14.89
CA SER A 83 5.15 16.03 -15.23
C SER A 83 4.96 17.49 -14.81
N SER A 84 3.74 17.89 -14.44
CA SER A 84 3.40 19.28 -14.07
C SER A 84 2.82 19.34 -12.66
N LYS A 85 3.24 20.36 -11.89
CA LYS A 85 2.66 20.70 -10.57
C LYS A 85 1.12 20.76 -10.61
N LYS A 86 0.57 21.32 -11.68
CA LYS A 86 -0.89 21.43 -11.89
C LYS A 86 -1.56 20.05 -12.04
N ARG A 87 -0.92 19.11 -12.73
CA ARG A 87 -1.44 17.75 -12.91
C ARG A 87 -1.36 16.94 -11.61
N ILE A 88 -0.25 17.03 -10.87
CA ILE A 88 -0.14 16.39 -9.54
C ILE A 88 -1.19 16.94 -8.58
N PHE A 89 -1.39 18.26 -8.57
CA PHE A 89 -2.43 18.90 -7.76
C PHE A 89 -3.83 18.42 -8.14
N LEU A 90 -4.15 18.33 -9.45
CA LEU A 90 -5.42 17.80 -9.94
C LEU A 90 -5.64 16.33 -9.54
N VAL A 91 -4.62 15.49 -9.65
CA VAL A 91 -4.67 14.08 -9.23
C VAL A 91 -4.82 13.96 -7.70
N GLY A 92 -4.19 14.86 -6.93
CA GLY A 92 -4.38 14.96 -5.48
C GLY A 92 -5.79 15.41 -5.08
N ILE A 93 -6.39 16.35 -5.82
CA ILE A 93 -7.79 16.74 -5.64
C ILE A 93 -8.71 15.56 -5.95
N LEU A 94 -8.46 14.83 -7.04
CA LEU A 94 -9.23 13.65 -7.40
C LEU A 94 -9.15 12.59 -6.29
N PHE A 95 -7.97 12.35 -5.73
CA PHE A 95 -7.80 11.50 -4.55
C PHE A 95 -8.64 11.98 -3.37
N LEU A 96 -8.62 13.29 -3.07
CA LEU A 96 -9.34 13.87 -1.94
C LEU A 96 -10.86 13.75 -2.11
N ILE A 97 -11.38 14.00 -3.32
CA ILE A 97 -12.80 13.82 -3.66
C ILE A 97 -13.20 12.35 -3.48
N VAL A 98 -12.41 11.43 -4.05
CA VAL A 98 -12.61 9.99 -3.94
C VAL A 98 -12.62 9.53 -2.47
N PHE A 99 -11.65 10.01 -1.68
CA PHE A 99 -11.52 9.70 -0.27
C PHE A 99 -12.71 10.24 0.55
N LEU A 100 -13.16 11.46 0.28
CA LEU A 100 -14.33 12.05 0.96
C LEU A 100 -15.61 11.30 0.63
N CYS A 101 -15.83 10.93 -0.65
CA CYS A 101 -16.98 10.13 -1.07
C CYS A 101 -17.06 8.78 -0.34
N ILE A 102 -15.92 8.13 -0.07
CA ILE A 102 -15.86 6.87 0.68
C ILE A 102 -16.25 7.06 2.15
N ASN A 103 -15.81 8.16 2.77
CA ASN A 103 -15.96 8.36 4.22
C ASN A 103 -17.31 8.98 4.62
N TYR A 104 -17.92 9.81 3.77
CA TYR A 104 -19.19 10.47 4.10
C TYR A 104 -20.42 9.62 3.88
N ALA A 105 -20.29 8.56 3.08
CA ALA A 105 -21.45 7.86 2.61
C ALA A 105 -21.79 6.68 3.55
N LYS A 106 -22.71 6.95 4.49
CA LYS A 106 -23.18 6.00 5.51
C LYS A 106 -24.00 4.83 4.93
N ILE A 107 -24.53 4.99 3.71
CA ILE A 107 -25.48 4.07 3.05
C ILE A 107 -24.82 2.76 2.56
N TRP A 108 -23.50 2.69 2.55
CA TRP A 108 -22.73 1.62 1.88
C TRP A 108 -22.70 0.30 2.65
N ARG A 109 -23.33 0.23 3.82
CA ARG A 109 -23.41 -0.98 4.65
C ARG A 109 -24.47 -1.98 4.20
N TYR A 110 -25.53 -1.54 3.52
CA TYR A 110 -26.76 -2.34 3.39
C TYR A 110 -26.91 -3.07 2.05
N HIS A 111 -26.31 -2.57 0.96
CA HIS A 111 -26.41 -3.22 -0.36
C HIS A 111 -25.06 -3.77 -0.85
N ILE A 112 -25.08 -5.00 -1.36
CA ILE A 112 -23.89 -5.68 -1.92
C ILE A 112 -23.26 -4.87 -3.07
N LEU A 113 -24.09 -4.26 -3.92
CA LEU A 113 -23.65 -3.44 -5.05
C LEU A 113 -22.89 -2.20 -4.57
N LEU A 114 -23.41 -1.55 -3.52
CA LEU A 114 -22.72 -0.43 -2.89
C LEU A 114 -21.41 -0.90 -2.27
N LYS A 115 -21.39 -1.99 -1.48
CA LYS A 115 -20.14 -2.54 -0.92
C LYS A 115 -19.07 -2.75 -1.99
N LEU A 116 -19.43 -3.34 -3.14
CA LEU A 116 -18.51 -3.54 -4.28
C LEU A 116 -18.03 -2.22 -4.87
N THR A 117 -18.90 -1.25 -5.06
CA THR A 117 -18.52 0.08 -5.53
C THR A 117 -17.54 0.74 -4.55
N ARG A 118 -17.68 0.53 -3.23
CA ARG A 118 -16.78 1.11 -2.22
C ARG A 118 -15.39 0.53 -2.34
N ILE A 119 -15.33 -0.79 -2.49
CA ILE A 119 -14.11 -1.56 -2.71
C ILE A 119 -13.39 -1.03 -3.95
N LEU A 120 -14.11 -0.87 -5.06
CA LEU A 120 -13.56 -0.35 -6.32
C LEU A 120 -13.00 1.06 -6.15
N ILE A 121 -13.74 1.96 -5.48
CA ILE A 121 -13.31 3.33 -5.21
C ILE A 121 -12.07 3.35 -4.30
N LEU A 122 -11.98 2.46 -3.31
CA LEU A 122 -10.80 2.31 -2.45
C LEU A 122 -9.56 1.82 -3.23
N CYS A 123 -9.73 0.86 -4.14
CA CYS A 123 -8.66 0.41 -5.02
C CYS A 123 -8.18 1.53 -5.96
N LEU A 124 -9.10 2.31 -6.52
CA LEU A 124 -8.74 3.50 -7.31
C LEU A 124 -7.99 4.53 -6.45
N SER A 125 -8.46 4.77 -5.23
CA SER A 125 -7.82 5.68 -4.29
C SER A 125 -6.38 5.27 -3.97
N SER A 126 -6.12 3.98 -3.74
CA SER A 126 -4.77 3.48 -3.45
C SER A 126 -3.81 3.63 -4.64
N VAL A 127 -4.29 3.39 -5.87
CA VAL A 127 -3.51 3.61 -7.09
C VAL A 127 -3.20 5.09 -7.28
N ILE A 128 -4.20 5.97 -7.12
CA ILE A 128 -4.02 7.42 -7.23
C ILE A 128 -3.01 7.91 -6.19
N PHE A 129 -3.10 7.43 -4.95
CA PHE A 129 -2.14 7.74 -3.89
C PHE A 129 -0.71 7.37 -4.30
N CYS A 130 -0.49 6.18 -4.87
CA CYS A 130 0.82 5.77 -5.36
C CYS A 130 1.36 6.72 -6.44
N VAL A 131 0.52 7.12 -7.40
CA VAL A 131 0.90 8.08 -8.45
C VAL A 131 1.31 9.43 -7.86
N VAL A 132 0.52 9.96 -6.92
CA VAL A 132 0.79 11.25 -6.27
C VAL A 132 2.12 11.21 -5.52
N ILE A 133 2.34 10.17 -4.71
CA ILE A 133 3.55 10.00 -3.92
C ILE A 133 4.78 9.87 -4.83
N CYS A 134 4.71 9.07 -5.89
CA CYS A 134 5.79 8.96 -6.89
C CYS A 134 6.07 10.30 -7.57
N GLY A 135 5.03 11.05 -7.94
CA GLY A 135 5.16 12.38 -8.54
C GLY A 135 5.84 13.37 -7.61
N ILE A 136 5.39 13.46 -6.35
CA ILE A 136 5.97 14.31 -5.30
C ILE A 136 7.46 13.98 -5.13
N PHE A 137 7.81 12.71 -4.94
CA PHE A 137 9.20 12.33 -4.70
C PHE A 137 10.14 12.65 -5.87
N ARG A 138 9.66 12.49 -7.12
CA ARG A 138 10.44 12.90 -8.29
C ARG A 138 10.61 14.41 -8.35
N MET A 139 9.54 15.17 -8.11
CA MET A 139 9.56 16.64 -8.16
C MET A 139 10.53 17.25 -7.15
N TYR A 140 10.55 16.72 -5.93
CA TYR A 140 11.42 17.22 -4.86
C TYR A 140 12.79 16.55 -4.84
N GLN A 141 13.09 15.66 -5.81
CA GLN A 141 14.32 14.85 -5.88
C GLN A 141 14.75 14.28 -4.52
N SER A 142 13.79 13.91 -3.67
CA SER A 142 14.07 13.55 -2.27
C SER A 142 14.61 12.12 -2.17
N ARG A 143 15.81 11.93 -2.75
CA ARG A 143 16.60 10.71 -2.62
C ARG A 143 16.89 10.41 -1.15
N GLY A 144 17.02 11.45 -0.33
CA GLY A 144 17.23 11.33 1.12
C GLY A 144 16.08 10.61 1.82
N ILE A 145 14.84 11.07 1.66
CA ILE A 145 13.67 10.45 2.32
C ILE A 145 13.43 9.04 1.78
N LEU A 146 13.45 8.86 0.45
CA LEU A 146 13.27 7.54 -0.17
C LEU A 146 14.35 6.54 0.26
N SER A 147 15.62 6.97 0.26
CA SER A 147 16.73 6.14 0.74
C SER A 147 16.58 5.83 2.24
N TRP A 148 16.14 6.80 3.03
CA TRP A 148 15.93 6.63 4.47
C TRP A 148 14.81 5.62 4.77
N ILE A 149 13.68 5.70 4.05
CA ILE A 149 12.55 4.77 4.16
C ILE A 149 12.97 3.40 3.65
N GLY A 150 13.59 3.32 2.46
CA GLY A 150 14.02 2.06 1.86
C GLY A 150 15.05 1.31 2.71
N LYS A 151 15.96 2.02 3.38
CA LYS A 151 16.93 1.42 4.32
C LYS A 151 16.29 0.87 5.60
N ARG A 152 15.05 1.27 5.91
CA ARG A 152 14.33 0.89 7.14
C ARG A 152 13.04 0.11 6.87
N SER A 153 12.82 -0.31 5.63
CA SER A 153 11.56 -0.93 5.21
C SER A 153 11.30 -2.25 5.95
N ALA A 154 12.34 -3.03 6.21
CA ALA A 154 12.23 -4.28 6.97
C ALA A 154 11.78 -4.04 8.41
N GLU A 155 12.41 -3.09 9.10
CA GLU A 155 12.02 -2.67 10.45
C GLU A 155 10.59 -2.12 10.45
N MET A 156 10.23 -1.32 9.44
CA MET A 156 8.87 -0.81 9.29
C MET A 156 7.85 -1.95 9.22
N ILE A 157 8.08 -2.90 8.32
CA ILE A 157 7.19 -4.05 8.13
C ILE A 157 7.01 -4.80 9.45
N LEU A 158 8.11 -5.07 10.18
CA LEU A 158 8.08 -5.83 11.43
C LEU A 158 7.28 -5.13 12.53
N THR A 159 7.38 -3.80 12.65
CA THR A 159 6.77 -3.05 13.76
C THR A 159 5.40 -2.45 13.44
N GLN A 160 4.98 -2.47 12.18
CA GLN A 160 3.78 -1.76 11.70
C GLN A 160 2.50 -2.13 12.46
N GLN A 161 2.27 -3.41 12.74
CA GLN A 161 1.07 -3.82 13.46
C GLN A 161 1.05 -3.27 14.88
N ILE A 162 2.19 -3.28 15.54
CA ILE A 162 2.32 -2.76 16.90
C ILE A 162 1.97 -1.27 16.88
N ALA A 163 2.57 -0.50 15.97
CA ALA A 163 2.31 0.93 15.85
C ALA A 163 0.82 1.25 15.60
N LEU A 164 0.14 0.47 14.75
CA LEU A 164 -1.27 0.68 14.42
C LEU A 164 -2.22 0.33 15.58
N HIS A 165 -1.88 -0.67 16.39
CA HIS A 165 -2.74 -1.18 17.46
C HIS A 165 -2.49 -0.55 18.84
N VAL A 166 -1.36 0.11 19.07
CA VAL A 166 -1.02 0.75 20.36
C VAL A 166 -2.09 1.75 20.81
N PHE A 167 -2.69 2.50 19.87
CA PHE A 167 -3.66 3.55 20.18
C PHE A 167 -5.13 3.16 19.92
N ARG A 168 -5.38 1.91 19.53
CA ARG A 168 -6.72 1.35 19.28
C ARG A 168 -6.81 -0.06 19.85
N ASN A 169 -6.65 -0.16 21.17
CA ASN A 169 -6.82 -1.39 21.93
C ASN A 169 -7.66 -1.13 23.19
N ASN A 170 -7.81 -2.16 24.03
CA ASN A 170 -8.63 -2.09 25.24
C ASN A 170 -8.02 -1.23 26.35
N ILE A 171 -6.74 -0.86 26.26
CA ILE A 171 -6.01 -0.09 27.26
C ILE A 171 -5.97 1.39 26.85
N ILE A 172 -5.57 1.66 25.60
CA ILE A 172 -5.46 3.00 25.02
C ILE A 172 -6.32 3.05 23.76
N TYR A 173 -7.34 3.91 23.78
CA TYR A 173 -8.27 4.07 22.67
C TYR A 173 -8.45 5.54 22.26
N VAL A 174 -7.73 5.94 21.22
CA VAL A 174 -7.86 7.27 20.60
C VAL A 174 -9.02 7.25 19.62
N LYS A 175 -10.13 7.91 19.99
CA LYS A 175 -11.35 8.00 19.16
C LYS A 175 -11.14 8.82 17.88
N ASN A 176 -10.33 9.88 17.94
CA ASN A 176 -10.08 10.76 16.81
C ASN A 176 -9.15 10.09 15.78
N ASP A 177 -9.65 9.87 14.56
CA ASP A 177 -8.90 9.20 13.48
C ASP A 177 -7.60 9.92 13.10
N ILE A 178 -7.60 11.25 13.09
CA ILE A 178 -6.41 12.05 12.72
C ILE A 178 -5.33 11.88 13.79
N MET A 179 -5.70 12.02 15.06
CA MET A 179 -4.76 11.80 16.17
C MET A 179 -4.25 10.36 16.21
N TRP A 180 -5.11 9.39 15.90
CA TRP A 180 -4.71 7.99 15.81
C TRP A 180 -3.66 7.77 14.71
N VAL A 181 -3.87 8.33 13.52
CA VAL A 181 -2.92 8.24 12.39
C VAL A 181 -1.58 8.91 12.76
N LEU A 182 -1.62 10.13 13.28
CA LEU A 182 -0.41 10.86 13.66
C LEU A 182 0.36 10.13 14.78
N GLY A 183 -0.34 9.65 15.81
CA GLY A 183 0.25 8.86 16.89
C GLY A 183 0.88 7.57 16.38
N SER A 184 0.18 6.85 15.49
CA SER A 184 0.69 5.62 14.87
C SER A 184 1.96 5.88 14.06
N LEU A 185 2.04 7.01 13.34
CA LEU A 185 3.23 7.40 12.58
C LEU A 185 4.43 7.68 13.51
N VAL A 186 4.23 8.44 14.59
CA VAL A 186 5.28 8.73 15.57
C VAL A 186 5.76 7.45 16.25
N MET A 187 4.83 6.59 16.66
CA MET A 187 5.16 5.30 17.27
C MET A 187 5.91 4.38 16.32
N GLN A 188 5.52 4.35 15.04
CA GLN A 188 6.23 3.60 14.01
C GLN A 188 7.67 4.09 13.87
N VAL A 189 7.90 5.41 13.88
CA VAL A 189 9.24 5.98 13.85
C VAL A 189 10.06 5.61 15.09
N GLY A 190 9.47 5.68 16.28
CA GLY A 190 10.11 5.26 17.52
C GLY A 190 10.49 3.78 17.52
N LEU A 191 9.55 2.89 17.17
CA LEU A 191 9.78 1.45 17.12
C LEU A 191 10.88 1.08 16.11
N MET A 192 10.91 1.73 14.94
CA MET A 192 12.00 1.53 13.97
C MET A 192 13.37 1.85 14.58
N MET A 193 13.49 2.95 15.34
CA MET A 193 14.76 3.33 15.96
C MET A 193 15.22 2.31 17.00
N VAL A 194 14.28 1.73 17.76
CA VAL A 194 14.56 0.73 18.80
C VAL A 194 14.90 -0.64 18.22
N VAL A 195 14.27 -1.05 17.12
CA VAL A 195 14.49 -2.37 16.50
C VAL A 195 15.74 -2.41 15.63
N ARG A 196 16.19 -1.26 15.12
CA ARG A 196 17.34 -1.17 14.22
C ARG A 196 18.65 -1.79 14.75
N PRO A 197 19.06 -1.60 16.02
CA PRO A 197 20.25 -2.24 16.57
C PRO A 197 20.13 -3.78 16.54
N LEU A 198 18.96 -4.32 16.87
CA LEU A 198 18.69 -5.76 16.84
C LEU A 198 18.78 -6.30 15.41
N TYR A 199 18.18 -5.59 14.45
CA TYR A 199 18.24 -5.97 13.03
C TYR A 199 19.69 -5.99 12.51
N ASN A 200 20.50 -4.99 12.89
CA ASN A 200 21.91 -4.94 12.50
C ASN A 200 22.71 -6.12 13.07
N GLN A 201 22.47 -6.51 14.32
CA GLN A 201 23.13 -7.67 14.93
C GLN A 201 22.79 -8.98 14.21
N VAL A 202 21.52 -9.17 13.85
CA VAL A 202 21.09 -10.35 13.08
C VAL A 202 21.73 -10.33 11.70
N ARG A 203 21.68 -9.20 10.99
CA ARG A 203 22.27 -9.07 9.65
C ARG A 203 23.77 -9.37 9.62
N LEU A 204 24.51 -8.99 10.66
CA LEU A 204 25.95 -9.27 10.77
C LEU A 204 26.26 -10.74 11.02
N LYS A 205 25.33 -11.52 11.61
CA LYS A 205 25.50 -12.97 11.81
C LYS A 205 25.29 -13.81 10.56
N PHE A 206 24.61 -13.26 9.54
CA PHE A 206 24.29 -13.96 8.29
C PHE A 206 25.06 -13.42 7.07
N LYS A 207 26.08 -12.60 7.32
CA LYS A 207 27.10 -12.22 6.33
C LYS A 207 28.37 -13.02 6.60
#